data_AF-A0A0V0HM79-F1
#
_entry.id   AF-A0A0V0HM79-F1
#
_cell.length_a   1.000
_cell.length_b   1.000
_cell.length_c   1.000
_cell.angle_alpha   90.00
_cell.angle_beta   90.00
_cell.angle_gamma   90.00
#
_symmetry.space_group_name_H-M   'P 1'
#
loop_
_entity.id
_entity.type
_entity.pdbx_description
1 polymer ?
#
loop_
_entity_poly.entity_id
_entity_poly.type
_entity_poly.pdbx_seq_one_letter_code
_entity_poly.pdbx_strand_id
1 'polypeptide(L)'
;MEAIEELEQLGDAMRQAAALLADEDVDEATASNKRPSTFLNVVALGNTGAGKSAVLNSLLGHPALPTGEGGATRAPICIELKKDSSLNSKSIILQIDSKSQQVSASALRHSLQDRLSKISNKSRDEIYLKLRTNTAPPLKLVDLPGVDKGHIDDALSTYVARSDAILLVVIPAALAPEISSYKALRLVKEHDGECTRTIGIISKVDQAASDPKVLAAIHALLLNQGPPSTSDIPWVALIGQSVSIASAQSGNVGNDNSLETAWRAESESLKSILTKAPQSKLGRVALVEVLAQQIRNRMKVRLPISS
;
A
#
# COMPACT_ATOMS: atom_id res chain seq x y z
N MET A 1 14.65 5.51 6.85
CA MET A 1 15.45 5.47 5.60
C MET A 1 15.94 4.05 5.37
N GLU A 2 16.51 3.43 6.40
CA GLU A 2 16.93 2.02 6.45
C GLU A 2 15.91 1.02 5.88
N ALA A 3 14.63 1.05 6.31
CA ALA A 3 13.61 0.12 5.78
C ALA A 3 13.30 0.28 4.28
N ILE A 4 13.47 1.47 3.70
CA ILE A 4 13.29 1.69 2.25
C ILE A 4 14.49 1.17 1.48
N GLU A 5 15.71 1.40 1.98
CA GLU A 5 16.94 0.83 1.43
C GLU A 5 16.92 -0.69 1.52
N GLU A 6 16.39 -1.24 2.61
CA GLU A 6 16.17 -2.66 2.73
C GLU A 6 15.22 -3.18 1.63
N LEU A 7 14.06 -2.54 1.43
CA LEU A 7 13.14 -2.93 0.36
C LEU A 7 13.76 -2.85 -1.04
N GLU A 8 14.69 -1.92 -1.25
CA GLU A 8 15.48 -1.82 -2.48
C GLU A 8 16.41 -3.03 -2.64
N GLN A 9 17.19 -3.36 -1.61
CA GLN A 9 18.05 -4.55 -1.60
C GLN A 9 17.27 -5.85 -1.78
N LEU A 10 16.14 -6.01 -1.08
CA LEU A 10 15.26 -7.18 -1.22
C LEU A 10 14.72 -7.25 -2.66
N GLY A 11 14.37 -6.12 -3.26
CA GLY A 11 13.89 -6.06 -4.65
C GLY A 11 14.93 -6.46 -5.68
N ASP A 12 16.16 -5.98 -5.52
CA ASP A 12 17.26 -6.33 -6.41
C ASP A 12 17.63 -7.81 -6.28
N ALA A 13 17.74 -8.32 -5.05
CA ALA A 13 18.00 -9.73 -4.79
C ALA A 13 16.93 -10.64 -5.42
N MET A 14 15.67 -10.23 -5.35
CA MET A 14 14.58 -10.97 -5.98
C MET A 14 14.60 -10.92 -7.51
N ARG A 15 14.94 -9.76 -8.09
CA ARG A 15 15.06 -9.64 -9.55
C ARG A 15 16.20 -10.55 -10.04
N GLN A 16 17.33 -10.56 -9.36
CA GLN A 16 18.46 -11.43 -9.66
C GLN A 16 18.07 -12.91 -9.53
N ALA A 17 17.44 -13.31 -8.41
CA ALA A 17 17.00 -14.69 -8.21
C ALA A 17 16.00 -15.14 -9.28
N ALA A 18 15.08 -14.26 -9.70
CA ALA A 18 14.11 -14.57 -10.73
C ALA A 18 14.73 -14.70 -12.12
N ALA A 19 15.71 -13.85 -12.46
CA ALA A 19 16.46 -13.93 -13.72
C ALA A 19 17.27 -15.23 -13.80
N LEU A 20 17.97 -15.59 -12.71
CA LEU A 20 18.70 -16.86 -12.60
C LEU A 20 17.80 -18.09 -12.78
N LEU A 21 16.58 -18.05 -12.25
CA LEU A 21 15.61 -19.14 -12.44
C LEU A 21 15.02 -19.18 -13.86
N ALA A 22 15.06 -18.06 -14.60
CA ALA A 22 14.50 -17.94 -15.93
C ALA A 22 15.53 -18.18 -17.06
N ASP A 23 16.81 -18.39 -16.74
CA ASP A 23 17.92 -18.43 -17.72
C ASP A 23 17.99 -17.15 -18.59
N GLU A 24 17.53 -16.02 -18.04
CA GLU A 24 17.54 -14.70 -18.70
C GLU A 24 18.68 -13.83 -18.14
N ASP A 25 19.44 -13.16 -19.01
CA ASP A 25 20.43 -12.16 -18.61
C ASP A 25 19.74 -10.98 -17.92
N VAL A 26 20.26 -10.55 -16.76
CA VAL A 26 19.68 -9.48 -15.90
C VAL A 26 19.58 -8.12 -16.61
N ASP A 27 20.29 -7.95 -17.73
CA ASP A 27 20.42 -6.69 -18.47
C ASP A 27 19.45 -6.53 -19.65
N GLU A 28 18.63 -7.52 -20.01
CA GLU A 28 17.71 -7.38 -21.14
C GLU A 28 16.35 -6.78 -20.75
N ALA A 29 16.15 -5.51 -21.12
CA ALA A 29 14.85 -4.84 -21.14
C ALA A 29 13.97 -5.27 -22.34
N THR A 30 14.03 -6.54 -22.77
CA THR A 30 13.23 -7.06 -23.89
C THR A 30 11.91 -7.63 -23.40
N ALA A 31 10.84 -7.19 -24.04
CA ALA A 31 9.47 -7.46 -23.68
C ALA A 31 9.09 -8.92 -23.99
N SER A 32 9.07 -9.78 -22.97
CA SER A 32 8.30 -11.03 -22.99
C SER A 32 7.10 -10.91 -22.03
N ASN A 33 5.89 -11.21 -22.53
CA ASN A 33 4.60 -11.04 -21.82
C ASN A 33 4.35 -12.07 -20.70
N LYS A 34 5.40 -12.72 -20.18
CA LYS A 34 5.35 -13.61 -19.02
C LYS A 34 6.42 -13.17 -18.02
N ARG A 35 6.19 -12.02 -17.38
CA ARG A 35 7.12 -11.48 -16.39
C ARG A 35 7.31 -12.46 -15.24
N PRO A 36 8.56 -12.70 -14.77
CA PRO A 36 8.79 -13.40 -13.52
C PRO A 36 8.04 -12.68 -12.39
N SER A 37 7.34 -13.47 -11.56
CA SER A 37 6.53 -12.97 -10.46
C SER A 37 7.44 -12.39 -9.38
N THR A 38 7.51 -11.06 -9.27
CA THR A 38 8.24 -10.42 -8.16
C THR A 38 7.34 -10.37 -6.92
N PHE A 39 7.78 -10.92 -5.79
CA PHE A 39 7.13 -10.81 -4.44
C PHE A 39 6.92 -9.39 -3.91
N LEU A 40 7.24 -8.35 -4.70
CA LEU A 40 7.08 -6.94 -4.34
C LEU A 40 5.71 -6.37 -4.73
N ASN A 41 4.76 -7.25 -5.05
CA ASN A 41 3.38 -6.86 -5.28
C ASN A 41 2.70 -6.61 -3.94
N VAL A 42 2.13 -5.42 -3.77
CA VAL A 42 1.38 -5.03 -2.58
C VAL A 42 -0.02 -4.64 -3.03
N VAL A 43 -1.02 -5.40 -2.59
CA VAL A 43 -2.42 -5.26 -3.03
C VAL A 43 -3.25 -4.71 -1.88
N ALA A 44 -3.83 -3.53 -2.05
CA ALA A 44 -4.70 -2.92 -1.04
C ALA A 44 -6.16 -3.37 -1.20
N LEU A 45 -6.74 -3.90 -0.12
CA LEU A 45 -8.08 -4.47 -0.05
C LEU A 45 -8.84 -3.84 1.13
N GLY A 46 -10.17 -3.78 1.04
CA GLY A 46 -11.01 -3.10 2.02
C GLY A 46 -12.26 -2.50 1.39
N ASN A 47 -13.23 -2.15 2.23
CA ASN A 47 -14.49 -1.57 1.79
C ASN A 47 -14.31 -0.19 1.12
N THR A 48 -15.36 0.27 0.46
CA THR A 48 -15.50 1.63 -0.07
C THR A 48 -15.26 2.63 1.06
N GLY A 49 -14.45 3.65 0.78
CA GLY A 49 -14.11 4.66 1.77
C GLY A 49 -13.14 4.21 2.87
N ALA A 50 -12.62 2.97 2.83
CA ALA A 50 -11.72 2.44 3.86
C ALA A 50 -10.36 3.15 3.94
N GLY A 51 -9.98 3.95 2.94
CA GLY A 51 -8.69 4.65 2.89
C GLY A 51 -7.58 3.89 2.16
N LYS A 52 -7.91 2.89 1.34
CA LYS A 52 -6.95 2.11 0.52
C LYS A 52 -5.97 2.99 -0.26
N SER A 53 -6.50 3.86 -1.13
CA SER A 53 -5.72 4.79 -1.93
C SER A 53 -4.91 5.78 -1.08
N ALA A 54 -5.39 6.10 0.12
CA ALA A 54 -4.69 6.97 1.06
C ALA A 54 -3.47 6.28 1.70
N VAL A 55 -3.60 4.99 2.05
CA VAL A 55 -2.48 4.13 2.48
C VAL A 55 -1.44 3.99 1.37
N LEU A 56 -1.89 3.78 0.13
CA LEU A 56 -0.98 3.67 -1.02
C LEU A 56 -0.32 5.00 -1.39
N ASN A 57 -1.03 6.13 -1.27
CA ASN A 57 -0.42 7.47 -1.39
C ASN A 57 0.62 7.71 -0.28
N SER A 58 0.35 7.22 0.94
CA SER A 58 1.35 7.22 2.01
C SER A 58 2.59 6.46 1.55
N LEU A 59 2.44 5.21 1.06
CA LEU A 59 3.52 4.39 0.49
C LEU A 59 4.33 5.10 -0.59
N LEU A 60 3.64 5.73 -1.54
CA LEU A 60 4.21 6.49 -2.65
C LEU A 60 4.95 7.77 -2.19
N GLY A 61 4.47 8.39 -1.12
CA GLY A 61 4.88 9.72 -0.68
C GLY A 61 4.33 10.87 -1.52
N HIS A 62 3.36 10.58 -2.40
CA HIS A 62 2.68 11.57 -3.23
C HIS A 62 1.18 11.33 -3.21
N PRO A 63 0.34 12.37 -3.22
CA PRO A 63 -1.10 12.20 -3.30
C PRO A 63 -1.50 11.97 -4.77
N ALA A 64 -0.99 10.92 -5.42
CA ALA A 64 -1.23 10.67 -6.83
C ALA A 64 -2.55 9.92 -7.09
N LEU A 65 -2.92 9.00 -6.20
CA LEU A 65 -4.17 8.25 -6.31
C LEU A 65 -5.34 9.11 -5.83
N PRO A 66 -6.51 9.05 -6.50
CA PRO A 66 -7.68 9.80 -6.09
C PRO A 66 -8.26 9.21 -4.81
N THR A 67 -8.58 10.07 -3.84
CA THR A 67 -9.19 9.72 -2.55
C THR A 67 -10.57 10.38 -2.43
N GLY A 68 -11.54 9.69 -1.82
CA GLY A 68 -12.87 10.25 -1.56
C GLY A 68 -13.78 9.23 -0.86
N GLU A 69 -14.71 9.73 -0.04
CA GLU A 69 -15.56 8.88 0.81
C GLU A 69 -16.48 7.95 0.01
N GLY A 70 -16.98 8.38 -1.15
CA GLY A 70 -17.83 7.56 -2.04
C GLY A 70 -17.08 6.46 -2.84
N GLY A 71 -15.78 6.27 -2.61
CA GLY A 71 -14.95 5.32 -3.35
C GLY A 71 -14.56 5.81 -4.73
N ALA A 72 -13.45 6.57 -4.77
CA ALA A 72 -12.88 7.10 -6.00
C ALA A 72 -12.38 6.01 -6.95
N THR A 73 -11.82 4.91 -6.42
CA THR A 73 -11.32 3.78 -7.21
C THR A 73 -12.47 2.88 -7.67
N ARG A 74 -12.78 2.94 -8.96
CA ARG A 74 -13.84 2.15 -9.63
C ARG A 74 -13.31 0.99 -10.49
N ALA A 75 -12.02 1.01 -10.78
CA ALA A 75 -11.28 -0.01 -11.51
C ALA A 75 -9.92 -0.25 -10.83
N PRO A 76 -9.30 -1.43 -10.96
CA PRO A 76 -7.96 -1.69 -10.45
C PRO A 76 -6.93 -0.71 -11.03
N ILE A 77 -6.08 -0.16 -10.16
CA ILE A 77 -4.94 0.70 -10.54
C ILE A 77 -3.65 -0.01 -10.11
N CYS A 78 -2.88 -0.46 -11.09
CA CYS A 78 -1.57 -1.07 -10.90
C CYS A 78 -0.47 -0.03 -11.14
N ILE A 79 0.34 0.24 -10.12
CA ILE A 79 1.47 1.18 -10.17
C ILE A 79 2.76 0.42 -9.95
N GLU A 80 3.61 0.36 -10.96
CA GLU A 80 4.99 -0.13 -10.84
C GLU A 80 5.89 1.04 -10.42
N LEU A 81 6.45 0.97 -9.21
CA LEU A 81 7.33 1.99 -8.67
C LEU A 81 8.79 1.65 -8.90
N LYS A 82 9.56 2.65 -9.32
CA LYS A 82 11.01 2.61 -9.35
C LYS A 82 11.55 3.76 -8.51
N LYS A 83 12.50 3.44 -7.65
CA LYS A 83 13.22 4.47 -6.91
C LYS A 83 14.19 5.16 -7.86
N ASP A 84 14.29 6.48 -7.74
CA ASP A 84 15.25 7.28 -8.48
C ASP A 84 15.82 8.36 -7.58
N SER A 85 17.00 8.08 -7.04
CA SER A 85 17.69 8.94 -6.07
C SER A 85 18.12 10.29 -6.67
N SER A 86 18.13 10.43 -8.00
CA SER A 86 18.45 11.70 -8.67
C SER A 86 17.28 12.69 -8.64
N LEU A 87 16.06 12.24 -8.33
CA LEU A 87 14.87 13.08 -8.29
C LEU A 87 14.70 13.77 -6.94
N ASN A 88 14.17 15.00 -6.97
CA ASN A 88 13.70 15.65 -5.75
C ASN A 88 12.44 14.97 -5.21
N SER A 89 12.15 15.17 -3.92
CA SER A 89 11.02 14.53 -3.21
C SER A 89 9.63 14.92 -3.74
N LYS A 90 9.53 15.95 -4.58
CA LYS A 90 8.28 16.46 -5.18
C LYS A 90 8.07 15.99 -6.61
N SER A 91 9.08 15.41 -7.24
CA SER A 91 9.05 15.04 -8.66
C SER A 91 8.56 13.61 -8.83
N ILE A 92 7.63 13.45 -9.77
CA ILE A 92 7.16 12.15 -10.23
C ILE A 92 7.40 12.10 -11.73
N ILE A 93 8.10 11.08 -12.20
CA ILE A 93 8.19 10.80 -13.64
C ILE A 93 7.20 9.70 -13.95
N LEU A 94 6.23 10.01 -14.81
CA LEU A 94 5.35 9.02 -15.42
C LEU A 94 6.02 8.49 -16.67
N GLN A 95 6.20 7.17 -16.72
CA GLN A 95 6.71 6.48 -17.90
C GLN A 95 5.55 5.87 -18.68
N ILE A 96 5.39 6.32 -19.92
CA ILE A 96 4.45 5.77 -20.88
C ILE A 96 5.29 5.26 -22.04
N ASP A 97 5.27 3.94 -22.25
CA ASP A 97 6.14 3.27 -23.22
C ASP A 97 7.63 3.62 -23.02
N SER A 98 8.30 4.07 -24.09
CA SER A 98 9.69 4.53 -24.08
C SER A 98 9.84 6.03 -23.79
N LYS A 99 8.77 6.73 -23.39
CA LYS A 99 8.78 8.16 -23.08
C LYS A 99 8.60 8.41 -21.59
N SER A 100 9.45 9.26 -21.04
CA SER A 100 9.38 9.74 -19.66
C SER A 100 8.86 11.17 -19.64
N GLN A 101 7.80 11.42 -18.87
CA GLN A 101 7.28 12.76 -18.65
C GLN A 101 7.27 13.08 -17.16
N GLN A 102 7.85 14.22 -16.78
CA GLN A 102 7.68 14.74 -15.43
C GLN A 102 6.26 15.28 -15.26
N VAL A 103 5.56 14.81 -14.23
CA VAL A 103 4.18 15.19 -13.91
C VAL A 103 4.07 15.58 -12.44
N SER A 104 3.14 16.48 -12.13
CA SER A 104 2.80 16.77 -10.73
C SER A 104 1.84 15.71 -10.18
N ALA A 105 1.89 15.48 -8.87
CA ALA A 105 0.95 14.57 -8.20
C ALA A 105 -0.52 14.97 -8.43
N SER A 106 -0.81 16.27 -8.46
CA SER A 106 -2.16 16.79 -8.72
C SER A 106 -2.62 16.52 -10.15
N ALA A 107 -1.77 16.74 -11.16
CA ALA A 107 -2.10 16.46 -12.56
C ALA A 107 -2.35 14.96 -12.77
N LEU A 108 -1.49 14.11 -12.20
CA LEU A 108 -1.66 12.65 -12.26
C LEU A 108 -2.98 12.21 -11.61
N ARG A 109 -3.32 12.75 -10.44
CA ARG A 109 -4.59 12.48 -9.75
C ARG A 109 -5.80 12.89 -10.56
N HIS A 110 -5.79 14.10 -11.13
CA HIS A 110 -6.89 14.58 -11.97
C HIS A 110 -7.08 13.73 -13.22
N SER A 111 -5.98 13.35 -13.90
CA SER A 111 -6.02 12.45 -15.05
C SER A 111 -6.62 11.08 -14.69
N LEU A 112 -6.19 10.50 -13.56
CA LEU A 112 -6.76 9.26 -13.04
C LEU A 112 -8.24 9.38 -12.73
N GLN A 113 -8.65 10.47 -12.06
CA GLN A 113 -10.05 10.70 -11.71
C GLN A 113 -10.93 10.84 -12.95
N ASP A 114 -10.48 11.58 -13.98
CA ASP A 114 -11.19 11.71 -15.25
C ASP A 114 -11.32 10.35 -15.96
N ARG A 115 -10.23 9.58 -16.04
CA ARG A 115 -10.26 8.24 -16.64
C ARG A 115 -11.22 7.29 -15.89
N LEU A 116 -11.16 7.27 -14.55
CA LEU A 116 -12.05 6.46 -13.71
C LEU A 116 -13.52 6.88 -13.81
N SER A 117 -13.81 8.15 -14.07
CA SER A 117 -15.19 8.64 -14.24
C SER A 117 -15.84 8.12 -15.52
N LYS A 118 -15.03 7.85 -16.55
CA LYS A 118 -15.46 7.35 -17.86
C LYS A 118 -15.59 5.83 -17.91
N ILE A 119 -14.93 5.13 -16.98
CA ILE A 119 -15.01 3.67 -16.87
C ILE A 119 -16.42 3.28 -16.40
N SER A 120 -17.09 2.44 -17.17
CA SER A 120 -18.39 1.89 -16.79
C SER A 120 -18.22 0.81 -15.72
N ASN A 121 -19.19 0.64 -14.83
CA ASN A 121 -19.17 -0.41 -13.80
C ASN A 121 -19.15 -1.86 -14.35
N LYS A 122 -19.23 -2.04 -15.67
CA LYS A 122 -19.20 -3.35 -16.34
C LYS A 122 -17.86 -3.67 -16.99
N SER A 123 -16.97 -2.70 -17.20
CA SER A 123 -15.70 -2.97 -17.84
C SER A 123 -14.68 -3.44 -16.81
N ARG A 124 -13.96 -4.53 -17.13
CA ARG A 124 -12.83 -5.04 -16.34
C ARG A 124 -11.56 -4.24 -16.65
N ASP A 125 -11.72 -2.95 -16.94
CA ASP A 125 -10.61 -2.10 -17.36
C ASP A 125 -9.66 -1.89 -16.18
N GLU A 126 -8.38 -2.08 -16.43
CA GLU A 126 -7.33 -1.86 -15.46
C GLU A 126 -6.46 -0.69 -15.89
N ILE A 127 -6.00 0.09 -14.92
CA ILE A 127 -5.12 1.23 -15.16
C ILE A 127 -3.71 0.81 -14.76
N TYR A 128 -2.79 0.81 -15.72
CA TYR A 128 -1.37 0.53 -15.48
C TYR A 128 -0.56 1.81 -15.58
N LEU A 129 0.26 2.07 -14.55
CA LEU A 129 1.19 3.19 -14.48
C LEU A 129 2.59 2.68 -14.11
N LYS A 130 3.62 3.33 -14.67
CA LYS A 130 5.01 3.17 -14.24
C LYS A 130 5.50 4.53 -13.73
N LEU A 131 5.87 4.61 -12.46
CA LEU A 131 6.31 5.86 -11.83
C LEU A 131 7.74 5.74 -11.33
N ARG A 132 8.55 6.79 -11.55
CA ARG A 132 9.84 6.98 -10.87
C ARG A 132 9.73 8.12 -9.85
N THR A 133 10.22 7.89 -8.64
CA THR A 133 10.25 8.87 -7.53
C THR A 133 11.38 8.53 -6.55
N ASN A 134 11.87 9.50 -5.79
CA ASN A 134 12.85 9.27 -4.72
C ASN A 134 12.20 8.84 -3.38
N THR A 135 10.88 9.01 -3.24
CA THR A 135 10.16 8.86 -1.95
C THR A 135 9.61 7.48 -1.67
N ALA A 136 9.61 6.58 -2.65
CA ALA A 136 8.91 5.31 -2.57
C ALA A 136 9.86 4.12 -2.78
N PRO A 137 9.65 3.00 -2.06
CA PRO A 137 10.36 1.76 -2.34
C PRO A 137 9.97 1.20 -3.72
N PRO A 138 10.83 0.39 -4.36
CA PRO A 138 10.59 -0.16 -5.69
C PRO A 138 9.55 -1.31 -5.68
N LEU A 139 8.31 -1.01 -5.31
CA LEU A 139 7.20 -1.97 -5.18
C LEU A 139 6.23 -1.85 -6.36
N LYS A 140 5.47 -2.92 -6.63
CA LYS A 140 4.25 -2.81 -7.44
C LYS A 140 3.04 -2.67 -6.52
N LEU A 141 2.44 -1.49 -6.50
CA LEU A 141 1.23 -1.21 -5.71
C LEU A 141 -0.01 -1.48 -6.57
N VAL A 142 -1.01 -2.14 -5.99
CA VAL A 142 -2.32 -2.35 -6.63
C VAL A 142 -3.40 -1.76 -5.75
N ASP A 143 -4.07 -0.71 -6.23
CA ASP A 143 -5.27 -0.15 -5.61
C ASP A 143 -6.50 -0.81 -6.21
N LEU A 144 -7.31 -1.45 -5.37
CA LEU A 144 -8.52 -2.13 -5.82
C LEU A 144 -9.77 -1.33 -5.47
N PRO A 145 -10.89 -1.52 -6.20
CA PRO A 145 -12.20 -1.05 -5.76
C PRO A 145 -12.62 -1.60 -4.39
N GLY A 146 -13.64 -1.00 -3.78
CA GLY A 146 -14.20 -1.49 -2.51
C GLY A 146 -14.80 -2.90 -2.65
N VAL A 147 -14.43 -3.81 -1.75
CA VAL A 147 -14.91 -5.21 -1.78
C VAL A 147 -16.43 -5.35 -1.56
N ASP A 148 -17.05 -4.36 -0.94
CA ASP A 148 -18.50 -4.23 -0.75
C ASP A 148 -19.25 -3.97 -2.06
N LYS A 149 -18.57 -3.54 -3.13
CA LYS A 149 -19.14 -3.39 -4.48
C LYS A 149 -19.17 -4.75 -5.18
N GLY A 150 -20.13 -5.61 -4.83
CA GLY A 150 -20.23 -7.03 -5.24
C GLY A 150 -20.24 -7.36 -6.74
N HIS A 151 -20.07 -6.38 -7.64
CA HIS A 151 -19.92 -6.59 -9.09
C HIS A 151 -18.47 -6.86 -9.52
N ILE A 152 -17.51 -6.77 -8.59
CA ILE A 152 -16.06 -6.81 -8.88
C ILE A 152 -15.39 -8.02 -8.19
N ASP A 153 -16.16 -8.86 -7.50
CA ASP A 153 -15.65 -9.95 -6.65
C ASP A 153 -14.74 -10.94 -7.42
N ASP A 154 -15.04 -11.28 -8.69
CA ASP A 154 -14.18 -12.14 -9.52
C ASP A 154 -12.82 -11.52 -9.85
N ALA A 155 -12.82 -10.22 -10.20
CA ALA A 155 -11.59 -9.51 -10.53
C ALA A 155 -10.74 -9.34 -9.27
N LEU A 156 -11.35 -9.00 -8.14
CA LEU A 156 -10.68 -8.91 -6.84
C LEU A 156 -10.06 -10.24 -6.44
N SER A 157 -10.80 -11.35 -6.59
CA SER A 157 -10.34 -12.70 -6.27
C SER A 157 -9.11 -13.07 -7.09
N THR A 158 -9.03 -12.63 -8.35
CA THR A 158 -7.84 -12.84 -9.21
C THR A 158 -6.59 -12.19 -8.61
N TYR A 159 -6.70 -10.99 -8.03
CA TYR A 159 -5.59 -10.32 -7.34
C TYR A 159 -5.27 -10.95 -5.99
N VAL A 160 -6.29 -11.33 -5.22
CA VAL A 160 -6.12 -11.93 -3.89
C VAL A 160 -5.49 -13.32 -3.97
N ALA A 161 -5.85 -14.12 -4.97
CA ALA A 161 -5.34 -15.48 -5.20
C ALA A 161 -3.84 -15.52 -5.57
N ARG A 162 -3.26 -14.38 -5.95
CA ARG A 162 -1.84 -14.28 -6.32
C ARG A 162 -0.93 -14.58 -5.13
N SER A 163 -0.26 -15.72 -5.17
CA SER A 163 0.68 -16.12 -4.10
C SER A 163 1.94 -15.24 -4.05
N ASP A 164 2.21 -14.44 -5.07
CA ASP A 164 3.32 -13.49 -5.15
C ASP A 164 2.95 -12.07 -4.66
N ALA A 165 1.78 -11.90 -4.06
CA ALA A 165 1.31 -10.63 -3.53
C ALA A 165 1.19 -10.62 -2.01
N ILE A 166 1.67 -9.54 -1.39
CA ILE A 166 1.34 -9.15 -0.02
C ILE A 166 0.00 -8.41 -0.05
N LEU A 167 -0.89 -8.80 0.85
CA LEU A 167 -2.25 -8.28 0.96
C LEU A 167 -2.29 -7.26 2.11
N LEU A 168 -2.61 -6.00 1.78
CA LEU A 168 -2.90 -4.96 2.77
C LEU A 168 -4.40 -4.88 3.00
N VAL A 169 -4.88 -5.40 4.12
CA VAL A 169 -6.29 -5.33 4.51
C VAL A 169 -6.52 -4.03 5.29
N VAL A 170 -7.12 -3.05 4.62
CA VAL A 170 -7.38 -1.71 5.17
C VAL A 170 -8.77 -1.64 5.77
N ILE A 171 -8.83 -1.32 7.07
CA ILE A 171 -10.04 -1.29 7.87
C ILE A 171 -10.12 0.08 8.58
N PRO A 172 -11.21 0.86 8.42
CA PRO A 172 -11.43 2.06 9.21
C PRO A 172 -11.44 1.76 10.70
N ALA A 173 -10.85 2.64 11.50
CA ALA A 173 -10.83 2.58 12.95
C ALA A 173 -12.21 2.29 13.54
N ALA A 174 -13.26 2.98 13.07
CA ALA A 174 -14.64 2.81 13.54
C ALA A 174 -15.16 1.36 13.44
N LEU A 175 -14.60 0.53 12.54
CA LEU A 175 -15.00 -0.86 12.34
C LEU A 175 -14.10 -1.87 13.08
N ALA A 176 -13.08 -1.42 13.82
CA ALA A 176 -12.20 -2.30 14.60
C ALA A 176 -12.95 -3.21 15.59
N PRO A 177 -14.02 -2.79 16.30
CA PRO A 177 -14.78 -3.67 17.17
C PRO A 177 -15.50 -4.83 16.44
N GLU A 178 -15.78 -4.68 15.14
CA GLU A 178 -16.51 -5.65 14.32
C GLU A 178 -15.61 -6.33 13.28
N ILE A 179 -14.30 -6.35 13.54
CA ILE A 179 -13.30 -6.81 12.57
C ILE A 179 -13.55 -8.23 12.01
N SER A 180 -14.09 -9.14 12.83
CA SER A 180 -14.38 -10.53 12.45
C SER A 180 -15.46 -10.64 11.34
N SER A 181 -16.33 -9.63 11.19
CA SER A 181 -17.35 -9.60 10.13
C SER A 181 -16.89 -8.85 8.88
N TYR A 182 -15.68 -8.27 8.90
CA TYR A 182 -15.20 -7.42 7.81
C TYR A 182 -15.02 -8.21 6.51
N LYS A 183 -15.72 -7.79 5.45
CA LYS A 183 -15.79 -8.54 4.17
C LYS A 183 -14.40 -8.79 3.57
N ALA A 184 -13.51 -7.80 3.58
CA ALA A 184 -12.16 -7.97 3.03
C ALA A 184 -11.34 -9.00 3.81
N LEU A 185 -11.51 -9.08 5.13
CA LEU A 185 -10.78 -10.07 5.95
C LEU A 185 -11.27 -11.49 5.66
N ARG A 186 -12.57 -11.68 5.45
CA ARG A 186 -13.14 -12.98 5.05
C ARG A 186 -12.59 -13.43 3.70
N LEU A 187 -12.62 -12.54 2.70
CA LEU A 187 -12.07 -12.79 1.37
C LEU A 187 -10.59 -13.18 1.42
N VAL A 188 -9.79 -12.50 2.25
CA VAL A 188 -8.37 -12.83 2.40
C VAL A 188 -8.18 -14.21 3.03
N LYS A 189 -8.97 -14.57 4.05
CA LYS A 189 -8.88 -15.88 4.71
C LYS A 189 -9.22 -17.06 3.81
N GLU A 190 -10.02 -16.85 2.77
CA GLU A 190 -10.30 -17.88 1.76
C GLU A 190 -9.05 -18.24 0.93
N HIS A 191 -8.08 -17.32 0.79
CA HIS A 191 -6.88 -17.48 -0.03
C HIS A 191 -5.54 -17.40 0.73
N ASP A 192 -5.56 -17.00 2.00
CA ASP A 192 -4.42 -16.87 2.90
C ASP A 192 -4.88 -17.17 4.33
N GLY A 193 -5.35 -18.40 4.57
CA GLY A 193 -5.95 -18.82 5.85
C GLY A 193 -5.04 -18.62 7.07
N GLU A 194 -3.73 -18.85 6.88
CA GLU A 194 -2.67 -18.64 7.88
C GLU A 194 -2.14 -17.19 7.92
N CYS A 195 -2.67 -16.29 7.08
CA CYS A 195 -2.29 -14.88 7.03
C CYS A 195 -0.79 -14.62 6.77
N THR A 196 -0.09 -15.54 6.11
CA THR A 196 1.38 -15.52 5.87
C THR A 196 1.85 -14.41 4.92
N ARG A 197 0.92 -13.73 4.25
CA ARG A 197 1.17 -12.60 3.35
C ARG A 197 0.19 -11.46 3.58
N THR A 198 -0.45 -11.44 4.74
CA THR A 198 -1.47 -10.45 5.06
C THR A 198 -0.95 -9.47 6.11
N ILE A 199 -1.14 -8.19 5.87
CA ILE A 199 -0.89 -7.11 6.83
C ILE A 199 -2.20 -6.37 7.05
N GLY A 200 -2.55 -6.17 8.31
CA GLY A 200 -3.74 -5.44 8.71
C GLY A 200 -3.44 -3.96 8.93
N ILE A 201 -4.24 -3.09 8.33
CA ILE A 201 -4.10 -1.64 8.46
C ILE A 201 -5.35 -1.07 9.11
N ILE A 202 -5.20 -0.39 10.25
CA ILE A 202 -6.25 0.40 10.87
C ILE A 202 -6.11 1.84 10.40
N SER A 203 -7.02 2.31 9.54
CA SER A 203 -7.00 3.66 8.97
C SER A 203 -7.90 4.63 9.73
N LYS A 204 -7.78 5.94 9.46
CA LYS A 204 -8.66 6.99 10.02
C LYS A 204 -8.73 6.98 11.56
N VAL A 205 -7.62 6.68 12.22
CA VAL A 205 -7.55 6.58 13.69
C VAL A 205 -7.91 7.89 14.39
N ASP A 206 -7.61 9.02 13.76
CA ASP A 206 -8.01 10.36 14.17
C ASP A 206 -9.53 10.50 14.38
N GLN A 207 -10.33 9.84 13.55
CA GLN A 207 -11.80 9.91 13.62
C GLN A 207 -12.38 9.11 14.80
N ALA A 208 -11.60 8.21 15.37
CA ALA A 208 -12.00 7.37 16.50
C ALA A 208 -11.42 7.83 17.84
N ALA A 209 -10.71 8.96 17.87
CA ALA A 209 -9.97 9.43 19.05
C ALA A 209 -10.85 9.68 20.29
N SER A 210 -12.15 9.92 20.10
CA SER A 210 -13.11 10.15 21.19
C SER A 210 -13.90 8.90 21.61
N ASP A 211 -13.77 7.78 20.89
CA ASP A 211 -14.53 6.56 21.18
C ASP A 211 -13.67 5.53 21.94
N PRO A 212 -13.87 5.37 23.26
CA PRO A 212 -13.06 4.46 24.06
C PRO A 212 -13.23 2.99 23.67
N LYS A 213 -14.40 2.59 23.16
CA LYS A 213 -14.65 1.21 22.72
C LYS A 213 -13.84 0.90 21.47
N VAL A 214 -13.81 1.83 20.52
CA VAL A 214 -13.01 1.69 19.31
C VAL A 214 -11.51 1.69 19.65
N LEU A 215 -11.04 2.63 20.47
CA LEU A 215 -9.63 2.68 20.88
C LEU A 215 -9.17 1.40 21.60
N ALA A 216 -10.02 0.82 22.46
CA ALA A 216 -9.73 -0.45 23.12
C ALA A 216 -9.58 -1.60 22.10
N ALA A 217 -10.46 -1.66 21.09
CA ALA A 217 -10.37 -2.65 20.02
C ALA A 217 -9.09 -2.47 19.18
N ILE A 218 -8.72 -1.22 18.84
CA ILE A 218 -7.49 -0.93 18.11
C ILE A 218 -6.26 -1.35 18.93
N HIS A 219 -6.20 -1.02 20.23
CA HIS A 219 -5.11 -1.46 21.09
C HIS A 219 -5.00 -2.99 21.16
N ALA A 220 -6.12 -3.70 21.28
CA ALA A 220 -6.13 -5.16 21.28
C ALA A 220 -5.52 -5.71 19.98
N LEU A 221 -5.89 -5.18 18.81
CA LEU A 221 -5.32 -5.58 17.52
C LEU A 221 -3.82 -5.28 17.44
N LEU A 222 -3.40 -4.07 17.82
CA LEU A 222 -1.99 -3.68 17.81
C LEU A 222 -1.15 -4.46 18.83
N LEU A 223 -1.74 -5.06 19.87
CA LEU A 223 -1.04 -5.94 20.82
C LEU A 223 -1.17 -7.43 20.46
N ASN A 224 -1.76 -7.77 19.31
CA ASN A 224 -2.09 -9.14 18.90
C ASN A 224 -3.00 -9.86 19.93
N GLN A 225 -3.82 -9.10 20.65
CA GLN A 225 -4.84 -9.54 21.62
C GLN A 225 -6.26 -9.39 21.06
N GLY A 226 -6.39 -9.19 19.75
CA GLY A 226 -7.68 -9.14 19.06
C GLY A 226 -8.38 -10.50 19.01
N PRO A 227 -9.49 -10.62 18.26
CA PRO A 227 -10.17 -11.90 18.07
C PRO A 227 -9.19 -12.98 17.53
N PRO A 228 -9.35 -14.26 17.90
CA PRO A 228 -8.44 -15.34 17.48
C PRO A 228 -8.22 -15.41 15.98
N SER A 229 -9.24 -15.03 15.19
CA SER A 229 -9.14 -14.98 13.73
C SER A 229 -8.14 -13.94 13.19
N THR A 230 -7.57 -13.08 14.04
CA THR A 230 -6.66 -11.99 13.64
C THR A 230 -5.29 -12.07 14.30
N SER A 231 -5.01 -13.13 15.08
CA SER A 231 -3.79 -13.27 15.89
C SER A 231 -2.50 -13.26 15.06
N ASP A 232 -2.54 -13.85 13.87
CA ASP A 232 -1.38 -14.02 13.00
C ASP A 232 -1.17 -12.82 12.06
N ILE A 233 -2.06 -11.83 12.11
CA ILE A 233 -1.98 -10.65 11.26
C ILE A 233 -1.16 -9.58 11.98
N PRO A 234 -0.03 -9.12 11.41
CA PRO A 234 0.62 -7.91 11.88
C PRO A 234 -0.25 -6.68 11.60
N TRP A 235 -0.55 -5.92 12.64
CA TRP A 235 -1.37 -4.70 12.55
C TRP A 235 -0.54 -3.43 12.60
N VAL A 236 -0.90 -2.46 11.74
CA VAL A 236 -0.33 -1.10 11.72
C VAL A 236 -1.46 -0.07 11.72
N ALA A 237 -1.32 1.00 12.50
CA ALA A 237 -2.27 2.10 12.59
C ALA A 237 -1.82 3.32 11.78
N LEU A 238 -2.74 3.92 11.03
CA LEU A 238 -2.53 5.08 10.16
C LEU A 238 -3.70 6.07 10.26
N ILE A 239 -3.41 7.34 10.00
CA ILE A 239 -4.44 8.37 9.76
C ILE A 239 -4.74 8.46 8.25
N GLY A 240 -3.68 8.48 7.43
CA GLY A 240 -3.78 8.39 5.97
C GLY A 240 -3.98 9.72 5.25
N GLN A 241 -4.05 10.86 5.96
CA GLN A 241 -4.19 12.19 5.34
C GLN A 241 -2.87 12.97 5.24
N SER A 242 -1.79 12.50 5.88
CA SER A 242 -0.50 13.22 5.95
C SER A 242 0.02 13.69 4.60
N VAL A 243 -0.01 12.82 3.58
CA VAL A 243 0.48 13.13 2.24
C VAL A 243 -0.37 14.20 1.54
N SER A 244 -1.69 14.14 1.70
CA SER A 244 -2.59 15.16 1.15
C SER A 244 -2.37 16.52 1.82
N ILE A 245 -2.24 16.54 3.16
CA ILE A 245 -1.98 17.76 3.94
C ILE A 245 -0.63 18.39 3.54
N ALA A 246 0.44 17.59 3.47
CA ALA A 246 1.77 18.06 3.06
C ALA A 246 1.75 18.71 1.67
N SER A 247 1.03 18.10 0.72
CA SER A 247 0.94 18.62 -0.64
C SER A 247 0.16 19.94 -0.73
N ALA A 248 -0.88 20.12 0.09
CA ALA A 248 -1.67 21.34 0.11
C ALA A 248 -0.90 22.52 0.76
N GLN A 249 -0.10 22.25 1.79
CA GLN A 249 0.71 23.27 2.48
C GLN A 249 1.96 23.70 1.69
N SER A 250 2.41 22.87 0.75
CA SER A 250 3.59 23.15 -0.08
C SER A 250 3.45 24.35 -1.03
N GLY A 251 2.23 24.89 -1.20
CA GLY A 251 2.00 26.11 -1.96
C GLY A 251 2.55 27.38 -1.30
N ASN A 252 2.88 27.37 -0.01
CA ASN A 252 3.26 28.58 0.73
C ASN A 252 4.69 28.65 1.27
N VAL A 253 5.45 27.56 1.35
CA VAL A 253 6.86 27.61 1.82
C VAL A 253 7.69 26.53 1.12
N GLY A 254 8.70 26.97 0.37
CA GLY A 254 9.60 26.12 -0.42
C GLY A 254 10.60 25.31 0.41
N ASN A 255 10.13 24.43 1.30
CA ASN A 255 11.00 23.49 2.01
C ASN A 255 10.74 22.05 1.56
N ASP A 256 11.82 21.30 1.32
CA ASP A 256 11.78 19.88 0.95
C ASP A 256 11.39 18.96 2.13
N ASN A 257 11.31 19.52 3.34
CA ASN A 257 10.92 18.82 4.57
C ASN A 257 9.41 18.70 4.82
N SER A 258 8.54 19.21 3.93
CA SER A 258 7.09 19.23 4.19
C SER A 258 6.49 17.83 4.38
N LEU A 259 6.94 16.85 3.58
CA LEU A 259 6.46 15.47 3.62
C LEU A 259 6.93 14.73 4.89
N GLU A 260 8.21 14.84 5.23
CA GLU A 260 8.74 14.27 6.47
C GLU A 260 8.08 14.88 7.71
N THR A 261 7.84 16.19 7.68
CA THR A 261 7.14 16.90 8.76
C THR A 261 5.72 16.36 8.92
N ALA A 262 5.00 16.12 7.82
CA ALA A 262 3.66 15.54 7.88
C ALA A 262 3.64 14.10 8.39
N TRP A 263 4.63 13.27 8.02
CA TRP A 263 4.74 11.91 8.57
C TRP A 263 5.08 11.90 10.06
N ARG A 264 5.95 12.82 10.51
CA ARG A 264 6.24 13.00 11.94
C ARG A 264 4.99 13.46 12.69
N ALA A 265 4.25 14.44 12.15
CA ALA A 265 3.01 14.93 12.75
C ALA A 265 1.93 13.83 12.85
N GLU A 266 1.81 12.98 11.83
CA GLU A 266 0.93 11.80 11.86
C GLU A 266 1.35 10.82 12.97
N SER A 267 2.65 10.53 13.09
CA SER A 267 3.18 9.64 14.13
C SER A 267 2.91 10.20 15.54
N GLU A 268 3.16 11.48 15.78
CA GLU A 268 2.90 12.11 17.08
C GLU A 268 1.41 12.13 17.43
N SER A 269 0.55 12.38 16.44
CA SER A 269 -0.91 12.31 16.62
C SER A 269 -1.35 10.89 16.97
N LEU A 270 -0.83 9.87 16.30
CA LEU A 270 -1.10 8.47 16.61
C LEU A 270 -0.61 8.10 18.03
N LYS A 271 0.58 8.56 18.45
CA LYS A 271 1.08 8.34 19.82
C LYS A 271 0.19 8.99 20.87
N SER A 272 -0.32 10.20 20.60
CA SER A 272 -1.23 10.90 21.50
C SER A 272 -2.59 10.20 21.61
N ILE A 273 -3.11 9.63 20.52
CA ILE A 273 -4.40 8.93 20.50
C ILE A 273 -4.27 7.51 21.09
N LEU A 274 -3.22 6.78 20.69
CA LEU A 274 -2.98 5.37 21.02
C LEU A 274 -1.86 5.22 22.04
N THR A 275 -2.02 5.82 23.23
CA THR A 275 -0.98 5.95 24.26
C THR A 275 -0.37 4.64 24.74
N LYS A 276 -1.07 3.51 24.57
CA LYS A 276 -0.62 2.17 24.97
C LYS A 276 -0.10 1.32 23.81
N ALA A 277 -0.14 1.83 22.58
CA ALA A 277 0.29 1.08 21.41
C ALA A 277 1.82 1.11 21.23
N PRO A 278 2.42 0.01 20.76
CA PRO A 278 3.84 -0.02 20.39
C PRO A 278 4.13 0.97 19.26
N GLN A 279 5.18 1.79 19.40
CA GLN A 279 5.55 2.78 18.38
C GLN A 279 5.91 2.14 17.04
N SER A 280 6.45 0.91 17.05
CA SER A 280 6.75 0.10 15.86
C SER A 280 5.52 -0.31 15.05
N LYS A 281 4.31 0.05 15.49
CA LYS A 281 3.05 -0.20 14.78
C LYS A 281 2.32 1.08 14.38
N LEU A 282 2.92 2.25 14.55
CA LEU A 282 2.27 3.54 14.32
C LEU A 282 2.88 4.30 13.15
N GLY A 283 2.04 4.67 12.18
CA GLY A 283 2.42 5.57 11.09
C GLY A 283 3.09 4.86 9.92
N ARG A 284 3.47 5.67 8.91
CA ARG A 284 4.07 5.19 7.67
C ARG A 284 5.34 4.37 7.88
N VAL A 285 6.21 4.79 8.81
CA VAL A 285 7.50 4.14 9.03
C VAL A 285 7.28 2.69 9.45
N ALA A 286 6.39 2.48 10.43
CA ALA A 286 5.96 1.14 10.85
C ALA A 286 5.38 0.31 9.70
N LEU A 287 4.57 0.93 8.82
CA LEU A 287 4.04 0.22 7.64
C LEU A 287 5.17 -0.28 6.71
N VAL A 288 6.15 0.57 6.43
CA VAL A 288 7.29 0.20 5.56
C VAL A 288 8.13 -0.89 6.19
N GLU A 289 8.39 -0.82 7.50
CA GLU A 289 9.13 -1.84 8.24
C GLU A 289 8.39 -3.19 8.27
N VAL A 290 7.09 -3.20 8.56
CA VAL A 290 6.28 -4.42 8.55
C VAL A 290 6.20 -5.03 7.15
N LEU A 291 6.12 -4.20 6.11
CA LEU A 291 6.21 -4.66 4.72
C LEU A 291 7.55 -5.33 4.42
N ALA A 292 8.68 -4.69 4.76
CA ALA A 292 10.01 -5.24 4.57
C ALA A 292 10.17 -6.58 5.29
N GLN A 293 9.74 -6.66 6.55
CA GLN A 293 9.79 -7.89 7.33
C GLN A 293 8.95 -9.01 6.70
N GLN A 294 7.75 -8.70 6.20
CA GLN A 294 6.90 -9.69 5.55
C GLN A 294 7.50 -10.19 4.22
N ILE A 295 8.05 -9.30 3.39
CA ILE A 295 8.75 -9.68 2.16
C ILE A 295 9.93 -10.60 2.49
N ARG A 296 10.73 -10.22 3.48
CA ARG A 296 11.89 -11.00 3.94
C ARG A 296 11.49 -12.40 4.43
N ASN A 297 10.44 -12.50 5.24
CA ASN A 297 9.93 -13.79 5.71
C ASN A 297 9.52 -14.70 4.54
N ARG A 298 8.85 -14.14 3.52
CA ARG A 298 8.44 -14.89 2.34
C ARG A 298 9.62 -15.34 1.49
N MET A 299 10.66 -14.53 1.36
CA MET A 299 11.86 -14.92 0.64
C MET A 299 12.57 -16.10 1.28
N LYS A 300 12.67 -16.15 2.63
CA LYS A 300 13.28 -17.28 3.35
C LYS A 300 12.58 -18.61 3.09
N VAL A 301 11.28 -18.58 2.85
CA VAL A 301 10.48 -19.80 2.58
C VAL A 301 10.62 -20.27 1.13
N ARG A 302 10.88 -19.35 0.19
CA ARG A 302 10.85 -19.64 -1.26
C ARG A 302 12.21 -19.78 -1.93
N LEU A 303 13.27 -19.22 -1.35
CA LEU A 303 14.63 -19.40 -1.83
C LEU A 303 15.29 -20.51 -1.01
N PRO A 304 15.67 -21.64 -1.60
CA PRO A 304 16.48 -22.64 -0.90
C PRO A 304 17.80 -21.98 -0.53
N ILE A 305 18.07 -21.87 0.78
CA ILE A 305 19.36 -21.39 1.27
C ILE A 305 20.39 -22.44 0.85
N SER A 306 21.31 -22.09 -0.03
CA SER A 306 22.51 -22.91 -0.24
C SER A 306 23.27 -22.93 1.07
N SER A 307 23.26 -24.07 1.74
CA SER A 307 24.11 -24.40 2.89
C SER A 307 25.59 -24.31 2.53
#